data_AF-A0A7S6PVW1-F1
#
_entry.id   AF-A0A7S6PVW1-F1
#
_cell.length_a   1.000
_cell.length_b   1.000
_cell.length_c   1.000
_cell.angle_alpha   90.00
_cell.angle_beta   90.00
_cell.angle_gamma   90.00
#
_symmetry.space_group_name_H-M   'P 1'
#
loop_
_entity.id
_entity.type
_entity.pdbx_description
1 polymer ?
#
loop_
_entity_poly.entity_id
_entity_poly.type
_entity_poly.pdbx_seq_one_letter_code
_entity_poly.pdbx_strand_id
1 'polypeptide(L)'
;MSYITICDSYTILNSSLAKLCKDFNVEHSKGLFPHSFSNENTLNYIGPTPNIECYKNISQDVYNLLYTDKNWSFKDESIKYLNLDLLSLFQVIKAFNHHLFLTFGISITDGLTISSIASRIFFNNYYNNSIPLINKLDIYSDIKQSYYGGCTEVYKPYGNNLNYYDVNSLYPYSALNDMPGTKVQYLEGVNKKLVASHK
;
A
#
# COMPACT_ATOMS: atom_id res chain seq x y z
N MET A 1 -5.25 33.77 -4.69
CA MET A 1 -3.93 33.17 -4.96
C MET A 1 -4.17 31.67 -5.13
N SER A 2 -4.02 31.14 -6.34
CA SER A 2 -4.17 29.70 -6.61
C SER A 2 -2.86 28.99 -6.29
N TYR A 3 -2.93 27.91 -5.52
CA TYR A 3 -1.79 27.03 -5.26
C TYR A 3 -2.05 25.67 -5.92
N ILE A 4 -0.98 25.01 -6.35
CA ILE A 4 -1.00 23.64 -6.85
C ILE A 4 -0.47 22.74 -5.74
N THR A 5 -1.21 21.68 -5.40
CA THR A 5 -0.78 20.66 -4.45
C THR A 5 -0.40 19.41 -5.22
N ILE A 6 0.80 18.89 -4.97
CA ILE A 6 1.28 17.63 -5.54
C ILE A 6 1.24 16.59 -4.42
N CYS A 7 0.53 15.48 -4.67
CA CYS A 7 0.39 14.38 -3.73
C CYS A 7 1.01 13.10 -4.32
N ASP A 8 1.54 12.24 -3.46
CA ASP A 8 1.99 10.92 -3.86
C ASP A 8 0.85 9.90 -3.73
N SER A 9 0.45 9.29 -4.83
CA SER A 9 -0.59 8.25 -4.81
C SER A 9 -0.15 6.98 -4.06
N TYR A 10 1.15 6.71 -3.97
CA TYR A 10 1.68 5.46 -3.40
C TYR A 10 1.46 5.36 -1.88
N THR A 11 1.34 6.50 -1.19
CA THR A 11 1.03 6.55 0.25
C THR A 11 -0.40 6.10 0.57
N ILE A 12 -1.28 6.06 -0.43
CA ILE A 12 -2.68 5.62 -0.33
C ILE A 12 -2.85 4.26 -1.01
N LEU A 13 -2.28 4.10 -2.20
CA LEU A 13 -2.35 2.89 -3.02
C LEU A 13 -0.96 2.24 -3.09
N ASN A 14 -0.61 1.52 -2.02
CA ASN A 14 0.72 0.96 -1.77
C ASN A 14 1.01 -0.33 -2.58
N SER A 15 0.86 -0.26 -3.91
CA SER A 15 1.19 -1.37 -4.80
C SER A 15 1.67 -0.88 -6.16
N SER A 16 2.19 -1.80 -6.98
CA SER A 16 2.56 -1.49 -8.36
C SER A 16 1.33 -1.12 -9.18
N LEU A 17 1.45 -0.16 -10.11
CA LEU A 17 0.34 0.25 -10.98
C LEU A 17 -0.27 -0.94 -11.74
N ALA A 18 0.55 -1.87 -12.24
CA ALA A 18 0.05 -3.06 -12.94
C ALA A 18 -0.85 -3.93 -12.04
N LYS A 19 -0.46 -4.13 -10.78
CA LYS A 19 -1.27 -4.86 -9.79
C LYS A 19 -2.56 -4.10 -9.47
N LEU A 20 -2.48 -2.79 -9.25
CA LEU A 20 -3.66 -1.96 -9.00
C LEU A 20 -4.65 -2.00 -10.17
N CYS A 21 -4.17 -1.92 -11.42
CA CYS A 21 -5.05 -2.02 -12.59
C CYS A 21 -5.84 -3.33 -12.59
N LYS A 22 -5.18 -4.44 -12.26
CA LYS A 22 -5.81 -5.75 -12.14
C LYS A 22 -6.79 -5.82 -10.98
N ASP A 23 -6.38 -5.36 -9.80
CA ASP A 23 -7.18 -5.44 -8.57
C ASP A 23 -8.46 -4.58 -8.68
N PHE A 24 -8.39 -3.42 -9.34
CA PHE A 24 -9.55 -2.54 -9.59
C PHE A 24 -10.27 -2.82 -10.92
N ASN A 25 -9.81 -3.80 -11.70
CA ASN A 25 -10.36 -4.18 -13.01
C ASN A 25 -10.63 -2.97 -13.94
N VAL A 26 -9.63 -2.09 -14.06
CA VAL A 26 -9.72 -0.90 -14.91
C VAL A 26 -9.49 -1.26 -16.38
N GLU A 27 -10.04 -0.45 -17.28
CA GLU A 27 -9.98 -0.66 -18.73
C GLU A 27 -8.54 -0.62 -19.27
N HIS A 28 -7.74 0.34 -18.81
CA HIS A 28 -6.36 0.51 -19.26
C HIS A 28 -5.37 -0.08 -18.26
N SER A 29 -4.61 -1.08 -18.71
CA SER A 29 -3.50 -1.64 -17.93
C SER A 29 -2.18 -0.95 -18.26
N LYS A 30 -1.25 -0.99 -17.30
CA LYS A 30 0.15 -0.60 -17.50
C LYS A 30 0.74 -1.27 -18.75
N GLY A 31 1.38 -0.48 -19.60
CA GLY A 31 2.02 -0.96 -20.83
C GLY A 31 3.36 -1.63 -20.60
N LEU A 32 3.96 -2.13 -21.69
CA LEU A 32 5.34 -2.66 -21.71
C LEU A 32 6.29 -1.55 -22.16
N PHE A 33 7.48 -1.48 -21.56
CA PHE A 33 8.46 -0.43 -21.86
C PHE A 33 9.90 -0.94 -21.76
N PRO A 34 10.79 -0.57 -22.72
CA PRO A 34 12.20 -0.98 -22.69
C PRO A 34 13.01 -0.09 -21.75
N HIS A 35 12.84 -0.28 -20.44
CA HIS A 35 13.46 0.55 -19.40
C HIS A 35 14.98 0.70 -19.54
N SER A 36 15.70 -0.38 -19.85
CA SER A 36 17.17 -0.34 -19.97
C SER A 36 17.65 0.35 -21.26
N PHE A 37 16.75 0.54 -22.24
CA PHE A 37 17.04 1.27 -23.46
C PHE A 37 16.93 2.80 -23.26
N SER A 38 16.22 3.25 -22.22
CA SER A 38 16.02 4.67 -21.93
C SER A 38 17.29 5.32 -21.39
N ASN A 39 18.04 6.02 -22.24
CA ASN A 39 19.21 6.81 -21.85
C ASN A 39 19.28 8.12 -22.64
N GLU A 40 20.25 8.97 -22.30
CA GLU A 40 20.43 10.31 -22.89
C GLU A 40 20.63 10.30 -24.41
N ASN A 41 21.15 9.20 -24.97
CA ASN A 41 21.48 9.09 -26.39
C ASN A 41 20.38 8.43 -27.22
N THR A 42 19.41 7.77 -26.60
CA THR A 42 18.37 7.00 -27.29
C THR A 42 17.03 7.71 -27.40
N LEU A 43 16.87 8.91 -26.81
CA LEU A 43 15.59 9.62 -26.80
C LEU A 43 15.00 9.83 -28.20
N ASN A 44 15.84 10.23 -29.16
CA ASN A 44 15.44 10.47 -30.55
C ASN A 44 15.75 9.29 -31.48
N TYR A 45 15.96 8.09 -30.92
CA TYR A 45 16.22 6.90 -31.70
C TYR A 45 15.02 6.53 -32.57
N ILE A 46 15.31 6.27 -33.86
CA ILE A 46 14.38 5.74 -34.84
C ILE A 46 15.06 4.56 -35.53
N GLY A 47 14.49 3.36 -35.42
CA GLY A 47 15.11 2.15 -35.97
C GLY A 47 14.29 0.89 -35.68
N PRO A 48 14.92 -0.29 -35.61
CA PRO A 48 14.29 -1.50 -35.08
C PRO A 48 13.92 -1.40 -33.60
N THR A 49 12.94 -2.18 -33.15
CA THR A 49 12.60 -2.30 -31.73
C THR A 49 13.82 -2.80 -30.92
N PRO A 50 14.09 -2.22 -29.72
CA PRO A 50 15.18 -2.66 -28.85
C PRO A 50 15.07 -4.13 -28.46
N ASN A 51 16.22 -4.77 -28.18
CA ASN A 51 16.29 -6.16 -27.75
C ASN A 51 15.35 -6.44 -26.55
N ILE A 52 14.79 -7.66 -26.49
CA ILE A 52 13.95 -8.15 -25.40
C ILE A 52 14.57 -7.94 -24.00
N GLU A 53 15.90 -8.00 -23.88
CA GLU A 53 16.64 -7.75 -22.64
C GLU A 53 16.43 -6.32 -22.08
N CYS A 54 16.02 -5.37 -22.93
CA CYS A 54 15.69 -4.03 -22.49
C CYS A 54 14.36 -3.94 -21.71
N TYR A 55 13.52 -4.98 -21.79
CA TYR A 55 12.21 -5.06 -21.15
C TYR A 55 12.27 -5.90 -19.87
N LYS A 56 11.40 -5.58 -18.91
CA LYS A 56 11.28 -6.37 -17.66
C LYS A 56 10.09 -7.31 -17.73
N ASN A 57 10.30 -8.58 -17.36
CA ASN A 57 9.25 -9.60 -17.16
C ASN A 57 8.33 -9.83 -18.37
N ILE A 58 8.88 -9.87 -19.58
CA ILE A 58 8.14 -10.16 -20.82
C ILE A 58 8.50 -11.55 -21.35
N SER A 59 7.55 -12.26 -21.98
CA SER A 59 7.83 -13.50 -22.70
C SER A 59 8.28 -13.22 -24.14
N GLN A 60 8.97 -14.18 -24.75
CA GLN A 60 9.41 -14.07 -26.14
C GLN A 60 8.23 -13.88 -27.10
N ASP A 61 7.11 -14.56 -26.86
CA ASP A 61 5.92 -14.46 -27.71
C ASP A 61 5.33 -13.05 -27.71
N VAL A 62 5.23 -12.42 -26.53
CA VAL A 62 4.71 -11.05 -26.42
C VAL A 62 5.69 -10.06 -27.07
N TYR A 63 6.99 -10.27 -26.91
CA TYR A 63 8.00 -9.44 -27.58
C TYR A 63 7.90 -9.53 -29.11
N ASN A 64 7.72 -10.73 -29.66
CA ASN A 64 7.58 -10.93 -31.10
C ASN A 64 6.37 -10.19 -31.69
N LEU A 65 5.29 -9.99 -30.90
CA LEU A 65 4.12 -9.19 -31.31
C LEU A 65 4.38 -7.68 -31.31
N LEU A 66 5.33 -7.20 -30.50
CA LEU A 66 5.71 -5.80 -30.42
C LEU A 66 6.80 -5.43 -31.43
N TYR A 67 7.63 -6.40 -31.80
CA TYR A 67 8.82 -6.17 -32.60
C TYR A 67 8.49 -5.61 -33.99
N THR A 68 9.14 -4.50 -34.33
CA THR A 68 9.09 -3.90 -35.65
C THR A 68 10.51 -3.60 -36.13
N ASP A 69 10.83 -4.00 -37.37
CA ASP A 69 12.18 -3.88 -37.95
C ASP A 69 12.49 -2.46 -38.47
N LYS A 70 11.48 -1.61 -38.69
CA LYS A 70 11.67 -0.25 -39.25
C LYS A 70 10.74 0.77 -38.58
N ASN A 71 11.24 1.99 -38.43
CA ASN A 71 10.48 3.17 -37.99
C ASN A 71 9.94 3.11 -36.55
N TRP A 72 10.53 2.28 -35.68
CA TRP A 72 10.22 2.32 -34.26
C TRP A 72 10.87 3.56 -33.64
N SER A 73 10.05 4.47 -33.13
CA SER A 73 10.48 5.74 -32.52
C SER A 73 10.43 5.63 -31.00
N PHE A 74 11.59 5.73 -30.35
CA PHE A 74 11.66 5.63 -28.89
C PHE A 74 10.85 6.73 -28.21
N LYS A 75 10.88 7.94 -28.78
CA LYS A 75 10.15 9.10 -28.27
C LYS A 75 8.64 8.87 -28.29
N ASP A 76 8.11 8.36 -29.40
CA ASP A 76 6.66 8.17 -29.57
C ASP A 76 6.15 7.05 -28.67
N GLU A 77 6.89 5.95 -28.55
CA GLU A 77 6.55 4.86 -27.63
C GLU A 77 6.67 5.30 -26.16
N SER A 78 7.63 6.17 -25.82
CA SER A 78 7.73 6.76 -24.49
C SER A 78 6.50 7.61 -24.16
N ILE A 79 6.07 8.48 -25.06
CA ILE A 79 4.87 9.31 -24.87
C ILE A 79 3.62 8.44 -24.72
N LYS A 80 3.48 7.42 -25.57
CA LYS A 80 2.36 6.46 -25.52
C LYS A 80 2.33 5.70 -24.19
N TYR A 81 3.47 5.18 -23.73
CA TYR A 81 3.57 4.49 -22.45
C TYR A 81 3.25 5.41 -21.26
N LEU A 82 3.80 6.63 -21.25
CA LEU A 82 3.53 7.61 -20.19
C LEU A 82 2.05 8.02 -20.14
N ASN A 83 1.43 8.23 -21.30
CA ASN A 83 -0.01 8.51 -21.38
C ASN A 83 -0.84 7.36 -20.81
N LEU A 84 -0.49 6.11 -21.14
CA LEU A 84 -1.16 4.94 -20.58
C LEU A 84 -0.97 4.85 -19.05
N ASP A 85 0.23 5.13 -18.53
CA ASP A 85 0.49 5.15 -17.09
C ASP A 85 -0.38 6.21 -16.38
N LEU A 86 -0.50 7.41 -16.94
CA LEU A 86 -1.35 8.47 -16.39
C LEU A 86 -2.83 8.10 -16.41
N LEU A 87 -3.33 7.59 -17.54
CA LEU A 87 -4.73 7.16 -17.68
C LEU A 87 -5.06 6.01 -16.73
N SER A 88 -4.19 5.01 -16.66
CA SER A 88 -4.34 3.86 -15.77
C SER A 88 -4.39 4.29 -14.30
N LEU A 89 -3.46 5.14 -13.87
CA LEU A 89 -3.43 5.66 -12.51
C LEU A 89 -4.68 6.48 -12.19
N PHE A 90 -5.13 7.33 -13.12
CA PHE A 90 -6.37 8.08 -12.97
C PHE A 90 -7.59 7.17 -12.81
N GLN A 91 -7.71 6.12 -13.63
CA GLN A 91 -8.81 5.16 -13.53
C GLN A 91 -8.81 4.44 -12.17
N VAL A 92 -7.64 4.01 -11.69
CA VAL A 92 -7.48 3.38 -10.37
C VAL A 92 -7.89 4.35 -9.24
N ILE A 93 -7.36 5.58 -9.24
CA ILE A 93 -7.68 6.58 -8.21
C ILE A 93 -9.17 6.88 -8.21
N LYS A 94 -9.78 7.04 -9.40
CA LYS A 94 -11.20 7.30 -9.54
C LYS A 94 -12.04 6.15 -8.99
N ALA A 95 -11.69 4.91 -9.33
CA ALA A 95 -12.39 3.71 -8.83
C ALA A 95 -12.28 3.61 -7.31
N PHE A 96 -11.07 3.73 -6.75
CA PHE A 96 -10.85 3.70 -5.31
C PHE A 96 -11.62 4.80 -4.58
N ASN A 97 -11.54 6.05 -5.06
CA ASN A 97 -12.25 7.17 -4.46
C ASN A 97 -13.77 6.98 -4.52
N HIS A 98 -14.30 6.43 -5.62
CA HIS A 98 -15.71 6.12 -5.74
C HIS A 98 -16.15 5.08 -4.70
N HIS A 99 -15.40 3.99 -4.56
CA HIS A 99 -15.66 2.98 -3.52
C HIS A 99 -15.58 3.57 -2.11
N LEU A 100 -14.55 4.37 -1.83
CA LEU A 100 -14.35 5.03 -0.54
C LEU A 100 -15.52 5.93 -0.17
N PHE A 101 -15.97 6.77 -1.12
CA PHE A 101 -17.07 7.69 -0.92
C PHE A 101 -18.40 6.97 -0.72
N LEU A 102 -18.71 5.96 -1.56
CA LEU A 102 -19.96 5.20 -1.45
C LEU A 102 -20.04 4.39 -0.14
N THR A 103 -18.91 3.89 0.35
CA THR A 103 -18.87 3.02 1.53
C THR A 103 -18.82 3.82 2.83
N PHE A 104 -18.05 4.90 2.86
CA PHE A 104 -17.71 5.60 4.11
C PHE A 104 -18.02 7.10 4.10
N GLY A 105 -18.47 7.67 2.98
CA GLY A 105 -18.72 9.11 2.86
C GLY A 105 -17.46 9.98 2.92
N ILE A 106 -16.29 9.40 2.62
CA ILE A 106 -14.97 10.06 2.71
C ILE A 106 -14.34 10.12 1.31
N SER A 107 -13.66 11.23 1.02
CA SER A 107 -12.85 11.42 -0.20
C SER A 107 -11.42 10.96 0.01
N ILE A 108 -10.78 10.49 -1.05
CA ILE A 108 -9.35 10.15 -1.09
C ILE A 108 -8.49 11.38 -0.72
N THR A 109 -9.00 12.60 -0.95
CA THR A 109 -8.33 13.85 -0.62
C THR A 109 -8.42 14.24 0.85
N ASP A 110 -9.21 13.52 1.66
CA ASP A 110 -9.38 13.83 3.09
C ASP A 110 -8.21 13.35 3.96
N GLY A 111 -7.25 12.62 3.36
CA GLY A 111 -6.03 12.16 4.00
C GLY A 111 -4.90 12.00 2.99
N LEU A 112 -3.66 12.17 3.45
CA LEU A 112 -2.47 12.03 2.60
C LEU A 112 -1.95 10.59 2.53
N THR A 113 -2.44 9.70 3.38
CA THR A 113 -1.99 8.30 3.49
C THR A 113 -3.17 7.39 3.74
N ILE A 114 -3.03 6.11 3.41
CA ILE A 114 -4.07 5.10 3.69
C ILE A 114 -4.38 5.00 5.18
N SER A 115 -3.37 5.13 6.05
CA SER A 115 -3.55 5.13 7.51
C SER A 115 -4.36 6.34 7.97
N SER A 116 -4.10 7.53 7.41
CA SER A 116 -4.88 8.74 7.72
C SER A 116 -6.34 8.60 7.31
N ILE A 117 -6.60 8.04 6.11
CA ILE A 117 -7.96 7.74 5.64
C ILE A 117 -8.63 6.72 6.57
N ALA A 118 -7.96 5.62 6.90
CA ALA A 118 -8.49 4.58 7.79
C ALA A 118 -8.81 5.12 9.20
N SER A 119 -7.92 5.92 9.79
CA SER A 119 -8.20 6.58 11.06
C SER A 119 -9.40 7.51 10.97
N ARG A 120 -9.53 8.27 9.88
CA ARG A 120 -10.66 9.19 9.68
C ARG A 120 -11.98 8.44 9.54
N ILE A 121 -12.00 7.34 8.78
CA ILE A 121 -13.16 6.44 8.70
C ILE A 121 -13.52 5.93 10.10
N PHE A 122 -12.54 5.42 10.84
CA PHE A 122 -12.77 4.89 12.18
C PHE A 122 -13.36 5.94 13.12
N PHE A 123 -12.75 7.12 13.21
CA PHE A 123 -13.20 8.18 14.11
C PHE A 123 -14.52 8.82 13.71
N ASN A 124 -14.79 8.97 12.42
CA ASN A 124 -16.04 9.60 11.97
C ASN A 124 -17.23 8.64 12.07
N ASN A 125 -17.03 7.36 11.78
CA ASN A 125 -18.14 6.44 11.53
C ASN A 125 -18.32 5.39 12.62
N TYR A 126 -17.29 5.11 13.43
CA TYR A 126 -17.31 3.96 14.34
C TYR A 126 -16.92 4.29 15.79
N TYR A 127 -16.16 5.36 16.04
CA TYR A 127 -15.68 5.68 17.38
C TYR A 127 -16.39 6.92 17.96
N ASN A 128 -17.27 6.69 18.93
CA ASN A 128 -18.07 7.75 19.55
C ASN A 128 -17.49 8.27 20.89
N ASN A 129 -16.31 7.80 21.27
CA ASN A 129 -15.68 8.11 22.55
C ASN A 129 -14.53 9.12 22.38
N SER A 130 -13.93 9.56 23.48
CA SER A 130 -12.67 10.30 23.46
C SER A 130 -11.47 9.35 23.50
N ILE A 131 -10.38 9.71 22.81
CA ILE A 131 -9.08 9.07 23.02
C ILE A 131 -8.33 9.90 24.07
N PRO A 132 -7.81 9.27 25.14
CA PRO A 132 -7.01 9.97 26.12
C PRO A 132 -5.69 10.43 25.48
N LEU A 133 -5.35 11.71 25.63
CA LEU A 133 -4.05 12.20 25.20
C LEU A 133 -2.98 11.82 26.24
N ILE A 134 -1.92 11.13 25.81
CA ILE A 134 -0.75 10.89 26.65
C ILE A 134 0.14 12.14 26.58
N ASN A 135 0.05 12.99 27.60
CA ASN A 135 0.75 14.28 27.66
C ASN A 135 2.03 14.25 28.54
N LYS A 136 2.35 13.12 29.16
CA LYS A 136 3.56 12.94 29.99
C LYS A 136 4.52 11.97 29.31
N LEU A 137 5.78 12.39 29.17
CA LEU A 137 6.82 11.61 28.52
C LEU A 137 7.10 10.29 29.24
N ASP A 138 7.08 10.29 30.57
CA ASP A 138 7.35 9.09 31.37
C ASP A 138 6.27 8.02 31.12
N ILE A 139 4.98 8.42 31.14
CA ILE A 139 3.86 7.52 30.82
C ILE A 139 3.98 6.96 29.40
N TYR A 140 4.31 7.82 28.42
CA TYR A 140 4.53 7.36 27.05
C TYR A 140 5.69 6.34 26.97
N SER A 141 6.79 6.63 27.66
CA SER A 141 7.98 5.77 27.66
C SER A 141 7.70 4.42 28.32
N ASP A 142 6.93 4.40 29.41
CA ASP A 142 6.50 3.17 30.08
C ASP A 142 5.60 2.32 29.17
N ILE A 143 4.59 2.92 28.55
CA ILE A 143 3.70 2.21 27.61
C ILE A 143 4.49 1.69 26.41
N LYS A 144 5.37 2.51 25.84
CA LYS A 144 6.16 2.15 24.65
C LYS A 144 7.10 0.97 24.90
N GLN A 145 7.63 0.80 26.11
CA GLN A 145 8.47 -0.36 26.44
C GLN A 145 7.72 -1.69 26.30
N SER A 146 6.39 -1.67 26.49
CA SER A 146 5.53 -2.84 26.32
C SER A 146 4.97 -3.01 24.90
N TYR A 147 5.30 -2.11 23.97
CA TYR A 147 4.78 -2.15 22.59
C TYR A 147 5.68 -3.02 21.70
N TYR A 148 5.19 -4.21 21.37
CA TYR A 148 5.89 -5.19 20.54
C TYR A 148 5.18 -5.42 19.21
N GLY A 149 5.94 -5.89 18.21
CA GLY A 149 5.41 -6.28 16.90
C GLY A 149 4.92 -7.72 16.85
N GLY A 150 4.71 -8.23 15.63
CA GLY A 150 4.35 -9.63 15.40
C GLY A 150 5.43 -10.60 15.87
N CYS A 151 5.01 -11.79 16.32
CA CYS A 151 5.92 -12.88 16.65
C CYS A 151 6.54 -13.44 15.36
N THR A 152 7.87 -13.62 15.35
CA THR A 152 8.58 -14.29 14.25
C THR A 152 9.64 -15.21 14.84
N GLU A 153 9.52 -16.50 14.54
CA GLU A 153 10.48 -17.50 14.99
C GLU A 153 11.56 -17.72 13.94
N VAL A 154 12.82 -17.74 14.37
CA VAL A 154 13.95 -18.10 13.52
C VAL A 154 14.19 -19.60 13.68
N TYR A 155 13.73 -20.40 12.72
CA TYR A 155 14.07 -21.82 12.61
C TYR A 155 14.55 -22.15 11.20
N LYS A 156 15.29 -23.26 11.05
CA LYS A 156 15.70 -23.78 9.74
C LYS A 156 14.61 -24.74 9.26
N PRO A 157 13.77 -24.36 8.27
CA PRO A 157 12.63 -25.18 7.90
C PRO A 157 13.11 -26.40 7.11
N TYR A 158 13.10 -27.57 7.74
CA TYR A 158 13.10 -28.86 7.05
C TYR A 158 11.89 -29.66 7.54
N GLY A 159 11.04 -30.08 6.61
CA GLY A 159 9.91 -30.94 6.91
C GLY A 159 9.24 -31.41 5.62
N ASN A 160 8.62 -32.59 5.67
CA ASN A 160 7.90 -33.20 4.56
C ASN A 160 6.40 -33.26 4.93
N ASN A 161 5.51 -33.10 3.95
CA ASN A 161 4.05 -33.18 4.13
C ASN A 161 3.50 -32.24 5.23
N LEU A 162 3.91 -30.97 5.20
CA LEU A 162 3.48 -29.97 6.18
C LEU A 162 2.16 -29.29 5.79
N ASN A 163 1.42 -28.85 6.79
CA ASN A 163 0.25 -27.98 6.65
C ASN A 163 0.61 -26.55 7.08
N TYR A 164 0.17 -25.57 6.30
CA TYR A 164 0.31 -24.15 6.62
C TYR A 164 -1.04 -23.59 7.07
N TYR A 165 -1.05 -22.90 8.21
CA TYR A 165 -2.24 -22.27 8.78
C TYR A 165 -1.96 -20.79 8.98
N ASP A 166 -2.95 -19.96 8.65
CA ASP A 166 -2.91 -18.52 8.83
C ASP A 166 -4.21 -18.04 9.47
N VAL A 167 -4.13 -16.98 10.26
CA VAL A 167 -5.28 -16.40 10.93
C VAL A 167 -5.91 -15.35 10.02
N ASN A 168 -7.20 -15.54 9.71
CA ASN A 168 -7.95 -14.58 8.91
C ASN A 168 -8.00 -13.22 9.61
N SER A 169 -7.33 -12.23 9.04
CA SER A 169 -7.33 -10.85 9.53
C SER A 169 -6.97 -10.72 11.02
N LEU A 170 -5.82 -11.30 11.43
CA LEU A 170 -5.37 -11.40 12.83
C LEU A 170 -5.57 -10.12 13.66
N TYR A 171 -5.12 -8.96 13.17
CA TYR A 171 -5.22 -7.69 13.91
C TYR A 171 -6.67 -7.20 14.03
N PRO A 172 -7.47 -7.08 12.94
CA PRO A 172 -8.89 -6.78 13.06
C PRO A 172 -9.64 -7.74 13.99
N TYR A 173 -9.36 -9.05 13.90
CA TYR A 173 -9.99 -10.04 14.78
C TYR A 173 -9.64 -9.80 16.25
N SER A 174 -8.37 -9.57 16.55
CA SER A 174 -7.92 -9.25 17.92
C SER A 174 -8.55 -7.97 18.46
N ALA A 175 -8.74 -6.95 17.60
CA ALA A 175 -9.32 -5.66 17.96
C ALA A 175 -10.83 -5.68 18.27
N LEU A 176 -11.49 -6.83 18.09
CA LEU A 176 -12.89 -7.04 18.54
C LEU A 176 -13.01 -7.28 20.05
N ASN A 177 -11.90 -7.60 20.72
CA ASN A 177 -11.86 -7.81 22.17
C ASN A 177 -11.74 -6.48 22.91
N ASP A 178 -11.91 -6.52 24.23
CA ASP A 178 -11.73 -5.36 25.09
C ASP A 178 -10.32 -4.77 24.95
N MET A 179 -10.28 -3.48 24.60
CA MET A 179 -9.05 -2.71 24.44
C MET A 179 -8.84 -1.77 25.63
N PRO A 180 -7.59 -1.38 25.94
CA PRO A 180 -7.31 -0.44 27.02
C PRO A 180 -8.14 0.85 26.90
N GLY A 181 -8.87 1.18 27.97
CA GLY A 181 -9.71 2.37 28.03
C GLY A 181 -8.96 3.63 28.51
N THR A 182 -9.73 4.65 28.91
CA THR A 182 -9.19 5.96 29.31
C THR A 182 -8.62 6.03 30.72
N LYS A 183 -8.82 4.99 31.54
CA LYS A 183 -8.40 4.98 32.95
C LYS A 183 -7.05 4.29 33.08
N VAL A 184 -6.03 5.07 33.45
CA VAL A 184 -4.69 4.55 33.79
C VAL A 184 -4.52 4.63 35.30
N GLN A 185 -4.11 3.52 35.91
CA GLN A 185 -3.78 3.45 37.33
C GLN A 185 -2.35 2.95 37.46
N TYR A 186 -1.49 3.73 38.12
CA TYR A 186 -0.17 3.24 38.53
C TYR A 186 -0.36 2.28 39.70
N LEU A 187 0.18 1.07 39.56
CA LEU A 187 0.20 0.06 40.62
C LEU A 187 1.64 -0.15 41.03
N GLU A 188 1.99 0.28 42.24
CA GLU A 188 3.30 0.03 42.81
C GLU A 188 3.37 -1.46 43.23
N GLY A 189 4.13 -2.24 42.47
CA GLY A 189 4.31 -3.66 42.70
C GLY A 189 5.24 -3.94 43.89
N VAL A 190 4.75 -3.88 45.12
CA VAL A 190 5.43 -4.52 46.25
C VAL A 190 4.97 -5.97 46.34
N ASN A 191 5.72 -6.89 45.73
CA ASN A 191 5.67 -8.34 46.01
C ASN A 191 4.26 -8.93 46.30
N LYS A 192 3.25 -8.64 45.48
CA LYS A 192 1.94 -9.29 45.57
C LYS A 192 1.63 -9.98 44.26
N LYS A 193 1.45 -11.30 44.33
CA LYS A 193 0.92 -12.15 43.25
C LYS A 193 -0.34 -11.47 42.70
N LEU A 194 -0.25 -10.97 41.47
CA LEU A 194 -1.41 -10.52 40.72
C LEU A 194 -2.24 -11.76 40.41
N VAL A 195 -3.33 -11.95 41.14
CA VAL A 195 -4.35 -12.95 40.80
C VAL A 195 -5.25 -12.29 39.78
N ALA A 196 -5.14 -12.70 38.51
CA ALA A 196 -6.06 -12.26 37.48
C ALA A 196 -7.48 -12.74 37.85
N SER A 197 -8.36 -11.80 38.22
CA SER A 197 -9.79 -12.08 38.36
C SER A 197 -10.47 -11.79 37.03
N HIS A 198 -10.90 -12.84 36.33
CA HIS A 198 -11.85 -12.71 35.24
C HIS A 198 -13.19 -12.23 35.80
N LYS A 199 -13.68 -11.10 35.30
CA LYS A 199 -15.09 -10.73 35.37
C LYS A 199 -15.65 -10.75 33.96
#